data_AF-A0A7S1D6C8-F1
#
_entry.id   AF-A0A7S1D6C8-F1
#
_cell.length_a   1.000
_cell.length_b   1.000
_cell.length_c   1.000
_cell.angle_alpha   90.00
_cell.angle_beta   90.00
_cell.angle_gamma   90.00
#
_symmetry.space_group_name_H-M   'P 1'
#
loop_
_entity.id
_entity.type
_entity.pdbx_description
1 polymer ?
#
loop_
_entity_poly.entity_id
_entity_poly.type
_entity_poly.pdbx_seq_one_letter_code
_entity_poly.pdbx_strand_id
1 'polypeptide(L)'
;ADCRTSSTLRLPSDVIDGPQLKAKRKRQQWYWTIFAVLIIILIGVAVVVISLFLFDDKNNIDPTPTDTNLDGGSMCDPKTLFEMCSQKESLALPTECMTNHSLYLRETWISTIQPDFNETIDSCDPSNLVLLAVAAMTNTTTSPVALLYRYALGVFYIATNGPNWRDDTNWWMTDSYCSWQGVTCFKNAAGLAT
;
A
#
# COMPACT_ATOMS: atom_id res chain seq x y z
N ALA A 1 77.14 46.11 -13.96
CA ALA A 1 76.67 44.71 -13.87
C ALA A 1 75.27 44.73 -13.27
N ASP A 2 74.22 44.26 -13.91
CA ASP A 2 74.02 43.80 -15.27
C ASP A 2 72.51 43.81 -15.56
N CYS A 3 72.14 43.93 -16.83
CA CYS A 3 70.76 44.02 -17.33
C CYS A 3 70.00 42.70 -17.25
N ARG A 4 68.67 42.75 -17.04
CA ARG A 4 67.65 42.22 -17.99
C ARG A 4 66.22 42.29 -17.42
N THR A 5 65.45 43.23 -17.95
CA THR A 5 63.99 43.16 -17.99
C THR A 5 63.55 42.27 -19.17
N SER A 6 62.90 41.14 -18.86
CA SER A 6 62.38 40.20 -19.84
C SER A 6 60.91 40.52 -20.13
N SER A 7 60.66 41.22 -21.22
CA SER A 7 59.32 41.53 -21.72
C SER A 7 58.81 40.35 -22.55
N THR A 8 57.89 39.57 -21.99
CA THR A 8 57.21 38.49 -22.70
C THR A 8 56.15 39.06 -23.62
N LEU A 9 56.47 39.10 -24.91
CA LEU A 9 55.57 39.49 -26.00
C LEU A 9 54.45 38.44 -26.14
N ARG A 10 53.28 38.69 -25.55
CA ARG A 10 52.08 37.89 -25.80
C ARG A 10 51.53 38.25 -27.18
N LEU A 11 51.67 37.32 -28.12
CA LEU A 11 50.98 37.38 -29.40
C LEU A 11 49.46 37.18 -29.19
N PRO A 12 48.61 37.99 -29.81
CA PRO A 12 47.16 37.83 -29.74
C PRO A 12 46.75 36.56 -30.51
N SER A 13 45.97 35.70 -29.84
CA SER A 13 45.58 34.36 -30.31
C SER A 13 44.54 34.38 -31.44
N ASP A 14 44.23 35.53 -32.03
CA ASP A 14 43.05 35.72 -32.89
C ASP A 14 43.33 35.55 -34.39
N VAL A 15 44.55 35.19 -34.79
CA VAL A 15 45.00 35.25 -36.20
C VAL A 15 45.06 33.88 -36.90
N ILE A 16 44.79 32.76 -36.22
CA ILE A 16 44.87 31.41 -36.81
C ILE A 16 43.52 30.70 -36.79
N ASP A 17 42.50 31.29 -37.40
CA ASP A 17 41.29 30.55 -37.79
C ASP A 17 40.81 31.06 -39.15
N GLY A 18 41.37 30.46 -40.21
CA GLY A 18 40.97 30.74 -41.58
C GLY A 18 39.48 30.40 -41.82
N PRO A 19 38.81 31.11 -42.74
CA PRO A 19 37.34 31.02 -42.94
C PRO A 19 36.82 29.62 -43.31
N GLN A 20 37.70 28.72 -43.74
CA GLN A 20 37.35 27.33 -44.10
C GLN A 20 37.12 26.42 -42.88
N LEU A 21 37.71 26.72 -41.71
CA LEU A 21 37.53 25.90 -40.50
C LEU A 21 36.24 26.24 -39.73
N LYS A 22 35.75 27.48 -39.86
CA LYS A 22 34.47 27.91 -39.25
C LYS A 22 33.25 27.22 -39.89
N ALA A 23 33.33 26.83 -41.17
CA ALA A 23 32.25 26.12 -41.85
C ALA A 23 32.11 24.64 -41.41
N LYS A 24 33.21 23.99 -41.02
CA LYS A 24 33.22 22.57 -40.65
C LYS A 24 32.66 22.32 -39.23
N ARG A 25 32.92 23.23 -38.27
CA ARG A 25 32.35 23.16 -36.91
C ARG A 25 30.83 23.27 -36.87
N LYS A 26 30.21 24.05 -37.77
CA LYS A 26 28.74 24.19 -37.84
C LYS A 26 28.04 22.88 -38.23
N ARG A 27 28.61 22.10 -39.15
CA ARG A 27 28.06 20.78 -39.51
C ARG A 27 28.16 19.79 -38.34
N GLN A 28 29.27 19.80 -37.62
CA GLN A 28 29.48 18.92 -36.47
C GLN A 28 28.57 19.26 -35.28
N GLN A 29 28.30 20.55 -35.05
CA GLN A 29 27.29 20.99 -34.07
C GLN A 29 25.87 20.53 -34.44
N TRP A 30 25.50 20.58 -35.72
CA TRP A 30 24.17 20.13 -36.16
C TRP A 30 23.96 18.62 -35.94
N TYR A 31 24.97 17.80 -36.23
CA TYR A 31 24.92 16.37 -35.91
C TYR A 31 24.78 16.10 -34.41
N TRP A 32 25.48 16.85 -33.56
CA TRP A 32 25.35 16.72 -32.11
C TRP A 32 23.94 17.08 -31.61
N THR A 33 23.31 18.12 -32.17
CA THR A 33 21.94 18.47 -31.81
C THR A 33 20.94 17.39 -32.21
N ILE A 34 21.09 16.81 -33.40
CA ILE A 34 20.22 15.72 -33.86
C ILE A 34 20.41 14.48 -32.99
N PHE A 35 21.66 14.13 -32.68
CA PHE A 35 21.98 12.98 -31.84
C PHE A 35 21.41 13.12 -30.43
N ALA A 36 21.51 14.31 -29.82
CA ALA A 36 20.94 14.59 -28.51
C ALA A 36 19.41 14.44 -28.50
N VAL A 37 18.72 14.94 -29.55
CA VAL A 37 17.26 14.81 -29.67
C VAL A 37 16.84 13.35 -29.84
N LEU A 38 17.57 12.56 -30.65
CA LEU A 38 17.29 11.14 -30.83
C LEU A 38 17.46 10.34 -29.53
N ILE A 39 18.47 10.66 -28.70
CA ILE A 39 18.65 10.04 -27.38
C ILE A 39 17.47 10.33 -26.46
N ILE A 40 17.00 11.58 -26.41
CA ILE A 40 15.87 11.94 -25.53
C ILE A 40 14.59 11.19 -25.94
N ILE A 41 14.34 11.07 -27.25
CA ILE A 41 13.20 10.30 -27.77
C ILE A 41 13.32 8.82 -27.40
N LEU A 42 14.52 8.22 -27.54
CA LEU A 42 14.75 6.82 -27.17
C LEU A 42 14.55 6.57 -25.67
N ILE A 43 15.00 7.48 -24.80
CA ILE A 43 14.77 7.39 -23.35
C ILE A 43 13.27 7.48 -23.04
N GLY A 44 12.55 8.42 -23.67
CA GLY A 44 11.10 8.55 -23.48
C GLY A 44 10.34 7.29 -23.88
N VAL A 45 10.67 6.70 -25.03
CA VAL A 45 10.08 5.43 -25.49
C VAL A 45 10.43 4.30 -24.52
N ALA A 46 11.68 4.19 -24.06
CA ALA A 46 12.09 3.17 -23.11
C ALA A 46 11.33 3.26 -21.79
N VAL A 47 11.12 4.47 -21.24
CA VAL A 47 10.34 4.68 -20.01
C VAL A 47 8.88 4.25 -20.18
N VAL A 48 8.25 4.59 -21.31
CA VAL A 48 6.87 4.15 -21.60
C VAL A 48 6.79 2.63 -21.71
N VAL A 49 7.71 2.01 -22.44
CA VAL A 49 7.78 0.55 -22.59
C VAL A 49 7.99 -0.14 -21.24
N ILE A 50 8.97 0.33 -20.44
CA ILE A 50 9.21 -0.20 -19.08
C ILE A 50 7.98 -0.04 -18.20
N SER A 51 7.28 1.09 -18.28
CA SER A 51 6.04 1.31 -17.51
C SER A 51 4.93 0.35 -17.94
N LEU A 52 4.82 0.03 -19.23
CA LEU A 52 3.87 -0.98 -19.69
C LEU A 52 4.24 -2.39 -19.24
N PHE A 53 5.53 -2.75 -19.27
CA PHE A 53 5.99 -4.07 -18.83
C PHE A 53 5.97 -4.27 -17.32
N LEU A 54 6.26 -3.23 -16.51
CA LEU A 54 6.22 -3.34 -15.05
C LEU A 54 4.80 -3.37 -14.46
N PHE A 55 3.78 -2.99 -15.24
CA PHE A 55 2.39 -3.02 -14.80
C PHE A 55 1.64 -4.30 -15.21
N ASP A 56 2.26 -5.22 -15.96
CA ASP A 56 1.60 -6.43 -16.48
C ASP A 56 1.83 -7.71 -15.63
N ASP A 57 2.41 -7.59 -14.42
CA ASP A 57 2.69 -8.74 -13.55
C ASP A 57 1.60 -9.01 -12.48
N LYS A 58 0.46 -8.31 -12.52
CA LYS A 58 -0.64 -8.52 -11.54
C LYS A 58 -1.83 -9.34 -12.03
N ASN A 59 -1.87 -9.74 -13.31
CA ASN A 59 -3.09 -10.33 -13.88
C ASN A 59 -2.98 -11.82 -14.24
N ASN A 60 -1.87 -12.49 -13.93
CA ASN A 60 -1.72 -13.93 -14.16
C ASN A 60 -1.19 -14.64 -12.91
N ILE A 61 -1.92 -14.50 -11.81
CA ILE A 61 -2.02 -15.63 -10.88
C ILE A 61 -3.05 -16.56 -11.52
N ASP A 62 -2.54 -17.51 -12.29
CA ASP A 62 -3.28 -18.70 -12.66
C ASP A 62 -3.69 -19.39 -11.34
N PRO A 63 -5.00 -19.56 -11.04
CA PRO A 63 -5.41 -20.36 -9.90
C PRO A 63 -5.08 -21.80 -10.24
N THR A 64 -3.83 -22.19 -9.95
CA THR A 64 -3.51 -23.60 -9.80
C THR A 64 -4.46 -24.09 -8.70
N PRO A 65 -5.32 -25.08 -8.98
CA PRO A 65 -6.19 -25.66 -7.97
C PRO A 65 -5.27 -26.42 -7.04
N THR A 66 -4.77 -25.72 -6.02
CA THR A 66 -4.08 -26.33 -4.91
C THR A 66 -5.14 -27.13 -4.21
N ASP A 67 -4.87 -28.43 -4.12
CA ASP A 67 -5.77 -29.49 -3.70
C ASP A 67 -6.75 -29.04 -2.62
N THR A 68 -8.02 -29.30 -2.92
CA THR A 68 -9.16 -29.25 -2.03
C THR A 68 -8.97 -30.19 -0.85
N ASN A 69 -8.17 -29.78 0.13
CA ASN A 69 -8.62 -29.82 1.52
C ASN A 69 -9.37 -28.51 1.78
N LEU A 70 -10.58 -28.45 1.23
CA LEU A 70 -11.63 -27.54 1.68
C LEU A 70 -12.07 -27.99 3.07
N ASP A 71 -11.19 -27.80 4.05
CA ASP A 71 -11.61 -27.60 5.43
C ASP A 71 -12.35 -26.26 5.40
N GLY A 72 -13.69 -26.32 5.41
CA GLY A 72 -14.65 -25.22 5.32
C GLY A 72 -14.06 -23.83 5.59
N GLY A 73 -13.49 -23.23 4.54
CA GLY A 73 -12.94 -21.88 4.57
C GLY A 73 -14.07 -20.94 4.95
N SER A 74 -14.02 -20.48 6.21
CA SER A 74 -15.03 -19.64 6.82
C SER A 74 -15.31 -18.46 5.88
N MET A 75 -16.52 -18.43 5.33
CA MET A 75 -17.04 -17.34 4.47
C MET A 75 -17.14 -15.99 5.21
N CYS A 76 -16.63 -15.93 6.44
CA CYS A 76 -16.60 -14.81 7.36
C CYS A 76 -15.15 -14.35 7.62
N ASP A 77 -14.19 -14.71 6.74
CA ASP A 77 -12.85 -14.16 6.78
C ASP A 77 -12.91 -12.62 6.56
N PRO A 78 -12.40 -11.81 7.51
CA PRO A 78 -12.37 -10.36 7.40
C PRO A 78 -11.61 -9.85 6.17
N LYS A 79 -10.61 -10.58 5.67
CA LYS A 79 -9.90 -10.20 4.44
C LYS A 79 -10.85 -10.24 3.23
N THR A 80 -11.64 -11.30 3.12
CA THR A 80 -12.68 -11.44 2.09
C THR A 80 -13.72 -10.33 2.19
N LEU A 81 -14.17 -9.98 3.41
CA LEU A 81 -15.10 -8.86 3.64
C LEU A 81 -14.55 -7.51 3.14
N PHE A 82 -13.26 -7.25 3.39
CA PHE A 82 -12.60 -6.04 2.90
C PHE A 82 -12.50 -6.01 1.38
N GLU A 83 -12.11 -7.14 0.75
CA GLU A 83 -12.02 -7.23 -0.71
C GLU A 83 -13.38 -7.00 -1.38
N MET A 84 -14.46 -7.57 -0.84
CA MET A 84 -15.81 -7.33 -1.33
C MET A 84 -16.18 -5.84 -1.30
N CYS A 85 -15.87 -5.14 -0.20
CA CYS A 85 -16.09 -3.70 -0.10
C CYS A 85 -15.18 -2.87 -1.01
N SER A 86 -13.94 -3.30 -1.22
CA SER A 86 -13.00 -2.62 -2.14
C SER A 86 -13.48 -2.72 -3.59
N GLN A 87 -14.19 -3.77 -3.98
CA GLN A 87 -14.67 -3.98 -5.35
C GLN A 87 -16.00 -3.29 -5.65
N LYS A 88 -16.60 -2.53 -4.70
CA LYS A 88 -17.90 -1.84 -4.84
C LYS A 88 -19.06 -2.76 -5.23
N GLU A 89 -18.90 -4.07 -5.13
CA GLU A 89 -20.03 -4.99 -5.19
C GLU A 89 -20.79 -4.80 -3.87
N SER A 90 -22.11 -4.60 -3.95
CA SER A 90 -22.96 -4.57 -2.76
C SER A 90 -22.63 -5.80 -1.91
N LEU A 91 -22.35 -5.59 -0.62
CA LEU A 91 -21.93 -6.67 0.29
C LEU A 91 -23.04 -7.72 0.33
N ALA A 92 -22.94 -8.74 -0.52
CA ALA A 92 -23.86 -9.88 -0.56
C ALA A 92 -23.48 -10.78 0.61
N LEU A 93 -23.80 -10.30 1.82
CA LEU A 93 -23.44 -10.95 3.05
C LEU A 93 -23.99 -12.38 3.05
N PRO A 94 -23.15 -13.39 3.33
CA PRO A 94 -23.62 -14.71 3.68
C PRO A 94 -24.53 -14.59 4.90
N THR A 95 -25.83 -14.70 4.68
CA THR A 95 -26.89 -14.45 5.67
C THR A 95 -26.80 -15.32 6.93
N GLU A 96 -25.99 -16.38 6.91
CA GLU A 96 -25.96 -17.38 7.97
C GLU A 96 -24.86 -17.20 9.02
N CYS A 97 -23.72 -16.56 8.71
CA CYS A 97 -22.60 -16.61 9.67
C CYS A 97 -22.45 -15.42 10.61
N MET A 98 -23.10 -14.28 10.35
CA MET A 98 -22.88 -13.07 11.16
C MET A 98 -24.13 -12.46 11.78
N THR A 99 -25.34 -12.84 11.34
CA THR A 99 -26.54 -12.04 11.62
C THR A 99 -26.90 -12.02 13.11
N ASN A 100 -27.00 -13.16 13.80
CA ASN A 100 -27.51 -13.15 15.18
C ASN A 100 -26.50 -12.60 16.21
N HIS A 101 -25.21 -12.92 16.07
CA HIS A 101 -24.19 -12.47 17.02
C HIS A 101 -23.80 -11.00 16.79
N SER A 102 -23.71 -10.55 15.54
CA SER A 102 -23.43 -9.14 15.24
C SER A 102 -24.58 -8.24 15.71
N LEU A 103 -25.84 -8.67 15.58
CA LEU A 103 -26.99 -7.95 16.12
C LEU A 103 -26.89 -7.82 17.65
N TYR A 104 -26.54 -8.90 18.36
CA TYR A 104 -26.34 -8.83 19.81
C TYR A 104 -25.23 -7.84 20.18
N LEU A 105 -24.05 -7.92 19.54
CA LEU A 105 -22.94 -6.99 19.80
C LEU A 105 -23.29 -5.55 19.44
N ARG A 106 -24.07 -5.33 18.38
CA ARG A 106 -24.56 -4.00 18.02
C ARG A 106 -25.47 -3.45 19.12
N GLU A 107 -26.52 -4.15 19.49
CA GLU A 107 -27.50 -3.61 20.43
C GLU A 107 -26.91 -3.43 21.85
N THR A 108 -26.07 -4.37 22.29
CA THR A 108 -25.61 -4.40 23.69
C THR A 108 -24.26 -3.74 23.93
N TRP A 109 -23.36 -3.76 22.95
CA TRP A 109 -21.97 -3.39 23.16
C TRP A 109 -21.57 -2.15 22.35
N ILE A 110 -21.90 -2.07 21.05
CA ILE A 110 -21.51 -0.89 20.24
C ILE A 110 -22.21 0.37 20.72
N SER A 111 -23.47 0.27 21.16
CA SER A 111 -24.23 1.38 21.72
C SER A 111 -23.57 2.01 22.96
N THR A 112 -22.73 1.24 23.67
CA THR A 112 -21.99 1.72 24.85
C THR A 112 -20.74 2.51 24.45
N ILE A 113 -20.11 2.18 23.32
CA ILE A 113 -18.83 2.76 22.90
C ILE A 113 -19.03 3.87 21.86
N GLN A 114 -19.97 3.66 20.93
CA GLN A 114 -20.31 4.58 19.86
C GLN A 114 -21.84 4.73 19.81
N PRO A 115 -22.41 5.64 20.64
CA PRO A 115 -23.87 5.78 20.76
C PRO A 115 -24.54 6.24 19.46
N ASP A 116 -23.79 6.90 18.57
CA ASP A 116 -24.29 7.37 17.26
C ASP A 116 -24.08 6.36 16.13
N PHE A 117 -23.74 5.09 16.44
CA PHE A 117 -23.55 4.07 15.42
C PHE A 117 -24.89 3.71 14.75
N ASN A 118 -25.08 4.19 13.52
CA ASN A 118 -26.30 3.98 12.72
C ASN A 118 -25.98 3.45 11.32
N GLU A 119 -24.89 2.71 11.18
CA GLU A 119 -24.50 2.11 9.91
C GLU A 119 -25.41 0.92 9.58
N THR A 120 -25.78 0.82 8.30
CA THR A 120 -26.51 -0.35 7.81
C THR A 120 -25.56 -1.55 7.73
N ILE A 121 -26.10 -2.77 7.85
CA ILE A 121 -25.29 -3.99 7.87
C ILE A 121 -24.49 -4.18 6.56
N ASP A 122 -24.98 -3.65 5.44
CA ASP A 122 -24.33 -3.63 4.12
C ASP A 122 -23.36 -2.45 3.92
N SER A 123 -23.21 -1.56 4.90
CA SER A 123 -22.27 -0.44 4.83
C SER A 123 -20.83 -0.93 4.82
N CYS A 124 -20.04 -0.38 3.90
CA CYS A 124 -18.58 -0.59 3.84
C CYS A 124 -17.81 0.35 4.79
N ASP A 125 -18.48 0.99 5.72
CA ASP A 125 -17.81 1.75 6.77
C ASP A 125 -16.90 0.81 7.60
N PRO A 126 -15.63 1.20 7.87
CA PRO A 126 -14.71 0.39 8.65
C PRO A 126 -15.29 -0.11 9.97
N SER A 127 -16.07 0.72 10.68
CA SER A 127 -16.68 0.35 11.94
C SER A 127 -17.71 -0.75 11.80
N ASN A 128 -18.49 -0.77 10.71
CA ASN A 128 -19.45 -1.84 10.44
C ASN A 128 -18.75 -3.14 10.02
N LEU A 129 -17.76 -3.05 9.13
CA LEU A 129 -16.99 -4.22 8.68
C LEU A 129 -16.28 -4.93 9.84
N VAL A 130 -15.69 -4.13 10.74
CA VAL A 130 -14.99 -4.67 11.92
C VAL A 130 -15.97 -5.26 12.92
N LEU A 131 -17.15 -4.66 13.10
CA LEU A 131 -18.18 -5.21 13.99
C LEU A 131 -18.62 -6.61 13.52
N LEU A 132 -18.85 -6.75 12.21
CA LEU A 132 -19.18 -8.03 11.58
C LEU A 132 -18.05 -9.05 11.75
N ALA A 133 -16.83 -8.67 11.41
CA ALA A 133 -15.64 -9.51 11.55
C ALA A 133 -15.41 -9.97 13.00
N VAL A 134 -15.53 -9.06 13.97
CA VAL A 134 -15.39 -9.37 15.39
C VAL A 134 -16.51 -10.29 15.87
N ALA A 135 -17.74 -10.13 15.39
CA ALA A 135 -18.84 -11.04 15.68
C ALA A 135 -18.58 -12.46 15.16
N ALA A 136 -17.91 -12.60 14.01
CA ALA A 136 -17.54 -13.89 13.44
C ALA A 136 -16.37 -14.58 14.18
N MET A 137 -15.40 -13.79 14.68
CA MET A 137 -14.19 -14.31 15.34
C MET A 137 -14.36 -14.60 16.83
N THR A 138 -15.40 -14.07 17.47
CA THR A 138 -15.57 -14.18 18.92
C THR A 138 -16.57 -15.25 19.30
N ASN A 139 -16.14 -16.15 20.17
CA ASN A 139 -17.04 -16.99 20.94
C ASN A 139 -17.55 -16.18 22.14
N THR A 140 -18.69 -16.58 22.70
CA THR A 140 -19.40 -15.92 23.82
C THR A 140 -18.59 -15.77 25.12
N THR A 141 -17.37 -16.29 25.17
CA THR A 141 -16.45 -16.26 26.32
C THR A 141 -15.39 -15.16 26.25
N THR A 142 -15.42 -14.30 25.24
CA THR A 142 -14.45 -13.21 25.07
C THR A 142 -14.72 -12.07 26.07
N SER A 143 -13.69 -11.62 26.80
CA SER A 143 -13.80 -10.48 27.72
C SER A 143 -14.21 -9.19 26.96
N PRO A 144 -15.11 -8.35 27.50
CA PRO A 144 -15.51 -7.09 26.87
C PRO A 144 -14.34 -6.15 26.55
N VAL A 145 -13.27 -6.20 27.35
CA VAL A 145 -12.07 -5.38 27.12
C VAL A 145 -11.27 -5.90 25.92
N ALA A 146 -11.13 -7.22 25.78
CA ALA A 146 -10.47 -7.80 24.63
C ALA A 146 -11.25 -7.55 23.33
N LEU A 147 -12.59 -7.55 23.43
CA LEU A 147 -13.49 -7.19 22.35
C LEU A 147 -13.25 -5.74 21.88
N LEU A 148 -13.14 -4.81 22.83
CA LEU A 148 -12.83 -3.40 22.55
C LEU A 148 -11.50 -3.21 21.84
N TYR A 149 -10.43 -3.87 22.30
CA TYR A 149 -9.14 -3.74 21.65
C TYR A 149 -9.14 -4.31 20.23
N ARG A 150 -9.73 -5.49 20.02
CA ARG A 150 -9.86 -6.08 18.68
C ARG A 150 -10.66 -5.18 17.75
N TYR A 151 -11.74 -4.60 18.23
CA TYR A 151 -12.54 -3.66 17.47
C TYR A 151 -11.76 -2.39 17.11
N ALA A 152 -11.16 -1.71 18.10
CA ALA A 152 -10.43 -0.47 17.87
C ALA A 152 -9.23 -0.67 16.92
N LEU A 153 -8.45 -1.73 17.13
CA LEU A 153 -7.34 -2.07 16.25
C LEU A 153 -7.84 -2.46 14.86
N GLY A 154 -8.93 -3.22 14.76
CA GLY A 154 -9.53 -3.57 13.48
C GLY A 154 -9.96 -2.34 12.68
N VAL A 155 -10.67 -1.40 13.32
CA VAL A 155 -11.08 -0.13 12.69
C VAL A 155 -9.86 0.63 12.20
N PHE A 156 -8.81 0.74 13.02
CA PHE A 156 -7.56 1.37 12.63
C PHE A 156 -6.94 0.70 11.39
N TYR A 157 -6.85 -0.62 11.39
CA TYR A 157 -6.30 -1.38 10.27
C TYR A 157 -7.08 -1.12 8.97
N ILE A 158 -8.41 -1.26 9.00
CA ILE A 158 -9.24 -1.10 7.80
C ILE A 158 -9.20 0.34 7.30
N ALA A 159 -9.33 1.32 8.19
CA ALA A 159 -9.33 2.74 7.84
C ALA A 159 -8.00 3.23 7.24
N THR A 160 -6.91 2.52 7.47
CA THR A 160 -5.56 2.85 6.97
C THR A 160 -5.10 1.92 5.85
N ASN A 161 -6.05 1.21 5.21
CA ASN A 161 -5.79 0.30 4.12
C ASN A 161 -4.80 -0.83 4.52
N GLY A 162 -5.05 -1.42 5.68
CA GLY A 162 -4.29 -2.49 6.32
C GLY A 162 -3.79 -3.60 5.40
N PRO A 163 -4.61 -4.12 4.46
CA PRO A 163 -4.16 -5.17 3.53
C PRO A 163 -3.02 -4.74 2.60
N ASN A 164 -2.76 -3.44 2.48
CA ASN A 164 -1.64 -2.88 1.72
C ASN A 164 -0.47 -2.43 2.62
N TRP A 165 -0.50 -2.75 3.92
CA TRP A 165 0.64 -2.51 4.80
C TRP A 165 1.83 -3.40 4.41
N ARG A 166 3.04 -2.92 4.70
CA ARG A 166 4.28 -3.68 4.44
C ARG A 166 4.37 -4.96 5.26
N ASP A 167 3.77 -4.97 6.45
CA ASP A 167 3.78 -6.08 7.39
C ASP A 167 2.45 -6.08 8.16
N ASP A 168 1.51 -6.92 7.72
CA ASP A 168 0.20 -7.16 8.33
C ASP A 168 0.17 -8.49 9.11
N THR A 169 1.35 -8.99 9.52
CA THR A 169 1.45 -10.32 10.14
C THR A 169 0.53 -10.45 11.37
N ASN A 170 -0.24 -11.53 11.37
CA ASN A 170 -1.26 -11.91 12.37
C ASN A 170 -2.44 -10.96 12.54
N TRP A 171 -2.49 -9.81 11.85
CA TRP A 171 -3.69 -8.98 11.83
C TRP A 171 -4.85 -9.81 11.29
N TRP A 172 -5.98 -9.79 12.00
CA TRP A 172 -7.21 -10.52 11.65
C TRP A 172 -7.18 -12.04 11.75
N MET A 173 -6.15 -12.62 12.39
CA MET A 173 -6.20 -14.01 12.81
C MET A 173 -7.02 -14.18 14.10
N THR A 174 -7.55 -15.38 14.33
CA THR A 174 -8.29 -15.74 15.56
C THR A 174 -7.44 -15.66 16.83
N ASP A 175 -6.12 -15.65 16.66
CA ASP A 175 -5.12 -15.50 17.72
C ASP A 175 -5.27 -14.18 18.49
N SER A 176 -4.64 -14.13 19.67
CA SER A 176 -4.67 -12.95 20.54
C SER A 176 -4.18 -11.71 19.79
N TYR A 177 -4.85 -10.56 19.98
CA TYR A 177 -4.41 -9.29 19.38
C TYR A 177 -3.00 -8.87 19.81
N CYS A 178 -2.47 -9.46 20.88
CA CYS A 178 -1.10 -9.28 21.34
C CYS A 178 -0.04 -9.94 20.45
N SER A 179 -0.41 -10.85 19.54
CA SER A 179 0.50 -11.43 18.55
C SER A 179 0.54 -10.62 17.24
N TRP A 180 -0.28 -9.58 17.13
CA TRP A 180 -0.35 -8.76 15.92
C TRP A 180 0.89 -7.91 15.79
N GLN A 181 1.40 -7.81 14.58
CA GLN A 181 2.61 -7.06 14.31
C GLN A 181 2.44 -5.59 14.72
N GLY A 182 3.38 -5.09 15.52
CA GLY A 182 3.38 -3.72 16.03
C GLY A 182 2.50 -3.50 17.27
N VAL A 183 1.77 -4.51 17.74
CA VAL A 183 0.99 -4.46 18.98
C VAL A 183 1.82 -5.03 20.12
N THR A 184 1.91 -4.30 21.23
CA THR A 184 2.55 -4.77 22.46
C THR A 184 1.53 -4.74 23.59
N CYS A 185 1.23 -5.90 24.15
CA CYS A 185 0.37 -6.00 25.32
C CYS A 185 1.18 -6.04 26.61
N PHE A 186 0.64 -5.43 27.64
CA PHE A 186 1.18 -5.53 28.99
C PHE A 186 0.24 -6.38 29.84
N LYS A 187 0.80 -7.19 30.73
CA LYS A 187 -0.01 -7.83 31.75
C LYS A 187 -0.29 -6.80 32.82
N ASN A 188 -1.57 -6.53 33.07
CA ASN A 188 -1.95 -5.75 34.24
C ASN A 188 -1.76 -6.59 35.52
N ALA A 189 -1.93 -5.96 36.69
CA ALA A 189 -1.78 -6.63 37.99
C ALA A 189 -2.70 -7.84 38.20
N ALA A 190 -3.78 -7.97 37.39
CA ALA A 190 -4.69 -9.10 37.41
C ALA A 190 -4.28 -10.25 36.45
N GLY A 191 -3.12 -10.13 35.77
CA GLY A 191 -2.62 -11.13 34.83
C GLY A 191 -3.33 -11.16 33.47
N LEU A 192 -4.24 -10.21 33.23
CA LEU A 192 -4.91 -10.03 31.94
C LEU A 192 -3.98 -9.25 31.00
N ALA A 193 -3.87 -9.72 29.75
CA ALA A 193 -3.22 -8.95 28.70
C ALA A 193 -4.12 -7.77 28.34
N THR A 194 -3.56 -6.56 28.46
CA THR A 194 -4.18 -5.27 28.16
C THR A 194 -3.30 -4.44 27.26
#